data_AF-A0AA36D2V1-F1
#
_entry.id   AF-A0AA36D2V1-F1
#
_cell.length_a   1.000
_cell.length_b   1.000
_cell.length_c   1.000
_cell.angle_alpha   90.00
_cell.angle_beta   90.00
_cell.angle_gamma   90.00
#
_symmetry.space_group_name_H-M   'P 1'
#
loop_
_entity.id
_entity.type
_entity.pdbx_description
1 polymer ?
#
loop_
_entity_poly.entity_id
_entity_poly.type
_entity_poly.pdbx_seq_one_letter_code
_entity_poly.pdbx_strand_id
1 'polypeptide(L)'
;MKHALLIASLLAVFNSGYTRNIRQVGSPTIFNFKLHESNDKEVNDCVEKAMEQIQQETCLYWEDADEDSQNHVTFLQSGHCSWQASNKTVHLSPNCITDDTCYEILGKVADIEQPKRHISRHINIKFNCTEKCTTECHHGGVLNDDCTCSCQYGFKGQNCETLSKKAQFTDSTCGEIRAEPSGNVMLSTYPSAYSKTTFCQWLIKAADPWDVIELSFDDFDLDTTDMPPGQHCNDRFSVFGSYSAVNPFPCDGEKPKRLRSDSNWLLVELKTDAFAESSKKGPAMRYTVINTKSGIKTLSEEQTSGAGLLSFFTASAVAVARLL
;
A
#
# COMPACT_ATOMS: atom_id res chain seq x y z
N MET A 1 -13.34 -26.09 -38.65
CA MET A 1 -13.69 -25.78 -37.24
C MET A 1 -12.96 -26.78 -36.34
N LYS A 2 -11.63 -26.77 -36.08
CA LYS A 2 -10.62 -25.71 -36.00
C LYS A 2 -11.16 -24.50 -35.25
N HIS A 3 -11.22 -24.58 -33.91
CA HIS A 3 -11.24 -23.47 -32.93
C HIS A 3 -11.57 -23.92 -31.48
N ALA A 4 -11.43 -25.20 -31.12
CA ALA A 4 -11.79 -25.68 -29.77
C ALA A 4 -10.75 -26.61 -29.13
N LEU A 5 -9.47 -26.52 -29.52
CA LEU A 5 -8.42 -27.44 -29.08
C LEU A 5 -7.10 -26.74 -28.74
N LEU A 6 -7.16 -25.56 -28.10
CA LEU A 6 -5.97 -24.78 -27.72
C LEU A 6 -6.00 -24.21 -26.29
N ILE A 7 -6.93 -24.63 -25.42
CA ILE A 7 -7.04 -24.12 -24.03
C ILE A 7 -6.86 -25.22 -22.96
N ALA A 8 -6.50 -26.46 -23.32
CA ALA A 8 -6.39 -27.55 -22.35
C ALA A 8 -5.09 -28.37 -22.50
N SER A 9 -3.94 -27.71 -22.63
CA SER A 9 -2.63 -28.39 -22.72
C SER A 9 -1.50 -27.71 -21.94
N LEU A 10 -1.79 -26.79 -21.03
CA LEU A 10 -0.78 -26.09 -20.21
C LEU A 10 -0.90 -26.36 -18.70
N LEU A 11 -1.50 -27.50 -18.31
CA LEU A 11 -1.69 -27.87 -16.90
C LEU A 11 -0.83 -29.05 -16.40
N ALA A 12 0.22 -29.44 -17.13
CA ALA A 12 1.14 -30.46 -16.63
C ALA A 12 2.50 -30.37 -17.32
N VAL A 13 3.39 -29.57 -16.75
CA VAL A 13 4.85 -29.76 -16.53
C VAL A 13 5.29 -28.52 -15.75
N PHE A 14 6.30 -28.64 -14.90
CA PHE A 14 7.25 -27.60 -14.44
C PHE A 14 7.53 -27.74 -12.95
N ASN A 15 8.31 -28.77 -12.63
CA ASN A 15 9.09 -28.86 -11.40
C ASN A 15 10.58 -29.02 -11.76
N SER A 16 11.01 -28.28 -12.79
CA SER A 16 12.38 -28.11 -13.23
C SER A 16 12.62 -26.60 -13.30
N GLY A 17 13.73 -26.11 -12.76
CA GLY A 17 13.99 -24.67 -12.81
C GLY A 17 14.04 -24.21 -14.25
N TYR A 18 13.28 -23.17 -14.58
CA TYR A 18 13.22 -22.66 -15.94
C TYR A 18 13.58 -21.18 -15.93
N THR A 19 14.25 -20.75 -17.00
CA THR A 19 14.72 -19.37 -17.18
C THR A 19 13.74 -18.65 -18.09
N ARG A 20 13.33 -17.43 -17.71
CA ARG A 20 12.38 -16.61 -18.48
C ARG A 20 12.82 -15.16 -18.53
N ASN A 21 12.37 -14.47 -19.56
CA ASN A 21 12.69 -13.07 -19.81
C ASN A 21 11.43 -12.21 -19.94
N ILE A 22 11.48 -10.99 -19.41
CA ILE A 22 10.59 -9.88 -19.76
C ILE A 22 11.31 -8.99 -20.76
N ARG A 23 10.65 -8.67 -21.87
CA ARG A 23 11.13 -7.64 -22.80
C ARG A 23 10.00 -6.79 -23.37
N GLN A 24 10.38 -5.67 -23.98
CA GLN A 24 9.53 -4.86 -24.83
C GLN A 24 9.74 -5.27 -26.30
N VAL A 25 8.69 -5.21 -27.12
CA VAL A 25 8.76 -5.62 -28.52
C VAL A 25 9.82 -4.78 -29.25
N GLY A 26 10.77 -5.45 -29.90
CA GLY A 26 11.85 -4.78 -30.64
C GLY A 26 12.91 -4.11 -29.76
N SER A 27 12.96 -4.41 -28.46
CA SER A 27 13.93 -3.87 -27.49
C SER A 27 14.76 -5.00 -26.85
N PRO A 28 15.92 -4.69 -26.25
CA PRO A 28 16.70 -5.70 -25.51
C PRO A 28 15.91 -6.26 -24.32
N THR A 29 16.33 -7.44 -23.84
CA THR A 29 15.79 -8.04 -22.61
C THR A 29 15.88 -7.05 -21.46
N ILE A 30 14.74 -6.78 -20.83
CA ILE A 30 14.64 -5.85 -19.70
C ILE A 30 15.01 -6.56 -18.41
N PHE A 31 14.42 -7.75 -18.22
CA PHE A 31 14.62 -8.53 -17.01
C PHE A 31 14.71 -10.02 -17.35
N ASN A 32 15.79 -10.66 -16.93
CA ASN A 32 15.97 -12.10 -17.02
C ASN A 32 15.88 -12.69 -15.62
N PHE A 33 15.12 -13.76 -15.44
CA PHE A 33 15.05 -14.46 -14.16
C PHE A 33 15.01 -15.98 -14.27
N LYS A 34 15.41 -16.58 -13.16
CA LYS A 34 15.43 -18.02 -12.97
C LYS A 34 14.79 -18.36 -11.62
N LEU A 35 13.84 -19.29 -11.65
CA LEU A 35 13.31 -19.92 -10.44
C LEU A 35 14.20 -21.13 -10.10
N HIS A 36 14.69 -21.20 -8.87
CA HIS A 36 15.49 -22.34 -8.43
C HIS A 36 14.62 -23.61 -8.32
N GLU A 37 15.16 -24.76 -8.71
CA GLU A 37 14.39 -26.02 -8.80
C GLU A 37 13.88 -26.52 -7.43
N SER A 38 14.56 -26.13 -6.36
CA SER A 38 14.21 -26.50 -4.99
C SER A 38 13.20 -25.56 -4.33
N ASN A 39 12.63 -24.61 -5.06
CA ASN A 39 11.63 -23.71 -4.51
C ASN A 39 10.31 -24.44 -4.29
N ASP A 40 9.65 -24.15 -3.17
CA ASP A 40 8.27 -24.58 -2.97
C ASP A 40 7.35 -23.88 -3.96
N LYS A 41 6.24 -24.54 -4.28
CA LYS A 41 5.24 -24.05 -5.23
C LYS A 41 4.76 -22.64 -4.89
N GLU A 42 4.57 -22.32 -3.62
CA GLU A 42 4.09 -21.01 -3.16
C GLU A 42 5.07 -19.87 -3.51
N VAL A 43 6.38 -20.13 -3.43
CA VAL A 43 7.42 -19.16 -3.82
C VAL A 43 7.38 -18.90 -5.32
N ASN A 44 7.30 -19.97 -6.11
CA ASN A 44 7.21 -19.86 -7.57
C ASN A 44 5.92 -19.13 -7.99
N ASP A 45 4.76 -19.54 -7.43
CA ASP A 45 3.47 -18.92 -7.69
C ASP A 45 3.47 -17.41 -7.38
N CYS A 46 4.15 -16.97 -6.31
CA CYS A 46 4.24 -15.56 -5.95
C CYS A 46 4.96 -14.74 -7.03
N VAL A 47 6.11 -15.24 -7.51
CA VAL A 47 6.89 -14.58 -8.55
C VAL A 47 6.09 -14.58 -9.86
N GLU A 48 5.55 -15.74 -10.27
CA GLU A 48 4.79 -15.90 -11.51
C GLU A 48 3.54 -15.03 -11.58
N LYS A 49 2.75 -14.93 -10.49
CA LYS A 49 1.58 -14.05 -10.46
C LYS A 49 1.95 -12.57 -10.57
N ALA A 50 3.00 -12.15 -9.87
CA ALA A 50 3.45 -10.77 -9.93
C ALA A 50 3.93 -10.40 -11.35
N MET A 51 4.61 -11.36 -11.97
CA MET A 51 5.05 -11.33 -13.35
C MET A 51 3.91 -11.22 -14.37
N GLU A 52 2.86 -12.04 -14.24
CA GLU A 52 1.65 -11.95 -15.05
C GLU A 52 0.97 -10.59 -14.92
N GLN A 53 0.90 -10.06 -13.70
CA GLN A 53 0.29 -8.75 -13.45
C GLN A 53 1.11 -7.62 -14.11
N ILE A 54 2.45 -7.66 -14.08
CA ILE A 54 3.29 -6.70 -14.83
C ILE A 54 2.96 -6.76 -16.32
N GLN A 55 2.83 -7.96 -16.91
CA GLN A 55 2.49 -8.09 -18.33
C GLN A 55 1.12 -7.50 -18.67
N GLN A 56 0.12 -7.66 -17.80
CA GLN A 56 -1.22 -7.12 -18.03
C GLN A 56 -1.23 -5.57 -17.98
N GLU A 57 -0.51 -5.00 -17.03
CA GLU A 57 -0.52 -3.57 -16.75
C GLU A 57 0.52 -2.77 -17.57
N THR A 58 1.41 -3.46 -18.29
CA THR A 58 2.50 -2.83 -19.05
C THR A 58 2.56 -3.28 -20.51
N CYS A 59 3.46 -2.70 -21.30
CA CYS A 59 3.74 -3.16 -22.67
C CYS A 59 4.78 -4.30 -22.73
N LEU A 60 5.17 -4.82 -21.56
CA LEU A 60 6.17 -5.85 -21.44
C LEU A 60 5.52 -7.23 -21.51
N TYR A 61 6.24 -8.22 -22.01
CA TYR A 61 5.69 -9.57 -22.16
C TYR A 61 6.74 -10.66 -21.96
N TRP A 62 6.22 -11.87 -21.71
CA TRP A 62 7.01 -13.06 -21.44
C TRP A 62 7.58 -13.70 -22.70
N GLU A 63 8.85 -14.11 -22.61
CA GLU A 63 9.46 -15.06 -23.52
C GLU A 63 10.34 -16.06 -22.75
N ASP A 64 10.41 -17.28 -23.25
CA ASP A 64 11.35 -18.29 -22.73
C ASP A 64 12.79 -17.83 -22.97
N ALA A 65 13.67 -18.11 -22.00
CA ALA A 65 15.07 -17.74 -22.07
C ALA A 65 15.96 -18.98 -22.24
N ASP A 66 17.06 -18.83 -22.99
CA ASP A 66 18.11 -19.85 -23.02
C ASP A 66 18.72 -20.04 -21.63
N GLU A 67 18.92 -21.30 -21.21
CA GLU A 67 19.43 -21.67 -19.88
C GLU A 67 20.82 -21.09 -19.58
N ASP A 68 21.62 -20.80 -20.62
CA ASP A 68 22.99 -20.27 -20.51
C ASP A 68 23.09 -18.74 -20.41
N SER A 69 21.96 -18.05 -20.27
CA SER A 69 21.95 -16.59 -20.12
C SER A 69 22.54 -16.19 -18.76
N GLN A 70 23.85 -15.91 -18.72
CA GLN A 70 24.66 -15.63 -17.50
C GLN A 70 24.21 -14.40 -16.68
N ASN A 71 23.15 -13.70 -17.08
CA ASN A 71 22.73 -12.43 -16.51
C ASN A 71 21.27 -12.46 -16.02
N HIS A 72 20.93 -13.46 -15.19
CA HIS A 72 19.59 -13.62 -14.62
C HIS A 72 19.53 -13.24 -13.14
N VAL A 73 18.38 -12.75 -12.68
CA VAL A 73 18.04 -12.71 -11.26
C VAL A 73 17.51 -14.06 -10.82
N THR A 74 18.13 -14.64 -9.80
CA THR A 74 17.74 -15.94 -9.28
C THR A 74 16.82 -15.77 -8.09
N PHE A 75 15.60 -16.32 -8.17
CA PHE A 75 14.69 -16.40 -7.04
C PHE A 75 14.87 -17.75 -6.37
N LEU A 76 15.26 -17.72 -5.09
CA LEU A 76 15.47 -18.92 -4.29
C LEU A 76 14.75 -18.85 -2.95
N GLN A 77 14.24 -19.99 -2.52
CA GLN A 77 13.67 -20.16 -1.20
C GLN A 77 14.76 -20.10 -0.12
N SER A 78 14.46 -19.42 0.99
CA SER A 78 15.35 -19.30 2.14
C SER A 78 14.60 -19.10 3.46
N GLY A 79 15.33 -19.11 4.58
CA GLY A 79 14.81 -18.78 5.91
C GLY A 79 14.67 -17.28 6.19
N HIS A 80 14.99 -16.42 5.22
CA HIS A 80 14.97 -14.97 5.33
C HIS A 80 14.59 -14.33 4.00
N CYS A 81 14.32 -13.02 4.03
CA CYS A 81 13.85 -12.27 2.86
C CYS A 81 14.79 -11.14 2.53
N SER A 82 15.46 -11.25 1.38
CA SER A 82 16.44 -10.26 0.95
C SER A 82 16.59 -10.17 -0.56
N TRP A 83 16.96 -8.98 -1.02
CA TRP A 83 17.40 -8.70 -2.37
C TRP A 83 18.89 -8.37 -2.32
N GLN A 84 19.69 -9.11 -3.09
CA GLN A 84 21.14 -8.93 -3.22
C GLN A 84 21.45 -8.49 -4.65
N ALA A 85 21.79 -7.21 -4.82
CA ALA A 85 22.10 -6.66 -6.14
C ALA A 85 23.41 -7.24 -6.73
N SER A 86 24.39 -7.53 -5.87
CA SER A 86 25.75 -7.93 -6.24
C SER A 86 25.82 -9.26 -7.02
N ASN A 87 25.07 -10.26 -6.57
CA ASN A 87 24.97 -11.58 -7.17
C ASN A 87 23.60 -11.84 -7.83
N LYS A 88 22.72 -10.83 -7.87
CA LYS A 88 21.41 -10.89 -8.50
C LYS A 88 20.53 -11.99 -7.91
N THR A 89 20.53 -12.15 -6.59
CA THR A 89 19.68 -13.15 -5.92
C THR A 89 18.58 -12.51 -5.09
N VAL A 90 17.40 -13.11 -5.16
CA VAL A 90 16.27 -12.83 -4.30
C VAL A 90 16.06 -14.04 -3.41
N HIS A 91 16.17 -13.85 -2.10
CA HIS A 91 15.86 -14.86 -1.10
C HIS A 91 14.43 -14.62 -0.61
N LEU A 92 13.59 -15.66 -0.68
CA LEU A 92 12.18 -15.60 -0.28
C LEU A 92 11.88 -16.64 0.79
N SER A 93 11.27 -16.21 1.89
CA SER A 93 10.71 -17.09 2.91
C SER A 93 9.19 -17.11 2.78
N PRO A 94 8.52 -18.24 3.02
CA PRO A 94 7.06 -18.28 3.12
C PRO A 94 6.49 -17.27 4.13
N ASN A 95 7.26 -16.92 5.17
CA ASN A 95 6.85 -15.96 6.19
C ASN A 95 6.84 -14.49 5.75
N CYS A 96 7.38 -14.17 4.57
CA CYS A 96 7.36 -12.80 4.05
C CYS A 96 6.64 -12.67 2.72
N ILE A 97 6.20 -13.77 2.11
CA ILE A 97 5.41 -13.70 0.90
C ILE A 97 4.00 -13.20 1.28
N THR A 98 3.60 -12.12 0.63
CA THR A 98 2.25 -11.54 0.69
C THR A 98 1.79 -11.24 -0.73
N ASP A 99 0.53 -10.86 -0.91
CA ASP A 99 -0.04 -10.46 -2.20
C ASP A 99 0.74 -9.32 -2.89
N ASP A 100 1.54 -8.56 -2.13
CA ASP A 100 2.28 -7.40 -2.63
C ASP A 100 3.80 -7.65 -2.73
N THR A 101 4.33 -8.59 -1.94
CA THR A 101 5.77 -8.78 -1.76
C THR A 101 6.52 -9.05 -3.07
N CYS A 102 6.08 -10.03 -3.87
CA CYS A 102 6.78 -10.33 -5.13
C CYS A 102 6.65 -9.20 -6.15
N TYR A 103 5.51 -8.50 -6.19
CA TYR A 103 5.34 -7.35 -7.07
C TYR A 103 6.33 -6.23 -6.72
N GLU A 104 6.50 -5.97 -5.44
CA GLU A 104 7.42 -4.96 -4.92
C GLU A 104 8.89 -5.33 -5.12
N ILE A 105 9.23 -6.62 -5.02
CA ILE A 105 10.57 -7.11 -5.37
C ILE A 105 10.87 -6.83 -6.84
N LEU A 106 9.92 -7.10 -7.73
CA LEU A 106 10.11 -6.87 -9.15
C LEU A 106 10.27 -5.39 -9.47
N GLY A 107 9.53 -4.52 -8.78
CA GLY A 107 9.79 -3.08 -8.79
C GLY A 107 11.22 -2.75 -8.36
N LYS A 108 11.66 -3.24 -7.20
CA LYS A 108 13.03 -3.02 -6.68
C LYS A 108 14.11 -3.49 -7.65
N VAL A 109 13.93 -4.67 -8.23
CA VAL A 109 14.84 -5.25 -9.21
C VAL A 109 14.89 -4.41 -10.49
N ALA A 110 13.77 -3.81 -10.87
CA ALA A 110 13.67 -2.82 -11.93
C ALA A 110 14.08 -1.40 -11.49
N ASP A 111 14.67 -1.23 -10.30
CA ASP A 111 15.08 0.07 -9.72
C ASP A 111 13.89 1.05 -9.64
N ILE A 112 12.79 0.56 -9.09
CA ILE A 112 11.54 1.28 -8.81
C ILE A 112 11.19 1.03 -7.34
N GLU A 113 11.48 2.01 -6.48
CA GLU A 113 11.22 1.93 -5.05
C GLU A 113 9.86 2.51 -4.67
N GLN A 114 8.78 1.88 -5.12
CA GLN A 114 7.42 2.34 -4.89
C GLN A 114 6.49 1.21 -4.43
N PRO A 115 5.43 1.50 -3.66
CA PRO A 115 4.42 0.49 -3.30
C PRO A 115 3.79 -0.11 -4.56
N LYS A 116 3.30 -1.35 -4.48
CA LYS A 116 2.71 -2.12 -5.60
C LYS A 116 1.92 -1.29 -6.62
N ARG A 117 0.93 -0.52 -6.16
CA ARG A 117 0.02 0.27 -7.01
C ARG A 117 0.71 1.30 -7.92
N HIS A 118 1.95 1.68 -7.62
CA HIS A 118 2.73 2.64 -8.40
C HIS A 118 3.74 1.97 -9.33
N ILE A 119 4.07 0.69 -9.11
CA ILE A 119 5.19 0.02 -9.78
C ILE A 119 4.95 -0.07 -11.29
N SER A 120 3.82 -0.60 -11.74
CA SER A 120 3.50 -0.81 -13.17
C SER A 120 3.56 0.48 -13.97
N ARG A 121 3.07 1.58 -13.38
CA ARG A 121 3.17 2.90 -13.98
C ARG A 121 4.61 3.34 -14.15
N HIS A 122 5.43 3.20 -13.11
CA HIS A 122 6.84 3.58 -13.19
C HIS A 122 7.60 2.70 -14.19
N ILE A 123 7.21 1.42 -14.33
CA ILE A 123 7.69 0.55 -15.41
C ILE A 123 7.28 1.14 -16.78
N ASN A 124 6.00 1.48 -16.97
CA ASN A 124 5.51 2.07 -18.22
C ASN A 124 6.25 3.36 -18.61
N ILE A 125 6.54 4.22 -17.63
CA ILE A 125 7.33 5.44 -17.86
C ILE A 125 8.78 5.09 -18.20
N LYS A 126 9.42 4.22 -17.41
CA LYS A 126 10.83 3.84 -17.56
C LYS A 126 11.14 3.20 -18.91
N PHE A 127 10.22 2.39 -19.43
CA PHE A 127 10.37 1.67 -20.69
C PHE A 127 9.51 2.21 -21.83
N ASN A 128 8.96 3.43 -21.68
CA ASN A 128 8.19 4.12 -22.73
C ASN A 128 7.05 3.28 -23.34
N CYS A 129 6.21 2.70 -22.49
CA CYS A 129 5.02 1.95 -22.90
C CYS A 129 3.89 2.91 -23.31
N THR A 130 3.89 3.35 -24.58
CA THR A 130 2.98 4.39 -25.09
C THR A 130 1.51 3.97 -25.22
N GLU A 131 1.23 2.67 -25.31
CA GLU A 131 -0.14 2.13 -25.38
C GLU A 131 -0.80 2.02 -23.99
N LYS A 132 -0.06 2.31 -22.92
CA LYS A 132 -0.54 2.22 -21.53
C LYS A 132 -0.63 3.60 -20.91
N CYS A 133 -1.68 3.82 -20.13
CA CYS A 133 -1.87 5.06 -19.41
C CYS A 133 -0.77 5.27 -18.36
N THR A 134 -0.19 6.46 -18.33
CA THR A 134 0.82 6.87 -17.34
C THR A 134 0.27 7.87 -16.32
N THR A 135 -1.02 8.19 -16.39
CA THR A 135 -1.73 9.04 -15.42
C THR A 135 -1.81 8.33 -14.07
N GLU A 136 -1.57 9.07 -12.99
CA GLU A 136 -1.79 8.58 -11.62
C GLU A 136 -3.04 9.21 -11.05
N CYS A 137 -3.95 8.36 -10.58
CA CYS A 137 -5.11 8.81 -9.84
C CYS A 137 -4.78 8.83 -8.34
N HIS A 138 -4.85 10.00 -7.74
CA HIS A 138 -4.61 10.18 -6.32
C HIS A 138 -5.85 9.80 -5.49
N HIS A 139 -5.62 9.59 -4.20
CA HIS A 139 -6.67 9.42 -3.18
C HIS A 139 -7.73 8.36 -3.53
N GLY A 140 -7.28 7.21 -4.03
CA GLY A 140 -8.14 6.07 -4.37
C GLY A 140 -8.91 6.20 -5.69
N GLY A 141 -8.59 7.21 -6.50
CA GLY A 141 -9.18 7.35 -7.84
C GLY A 141 -8.86 6.14 -8.74
N VAL A 142 -9.77 5.83 -9.65
CA VAL A 142 -9.67 4.70 -10.58
C VAL A 142 -9.29 5.22 -11.96
N LEU A 143 -8.30 4.60 -12.59
CA LEU A 143 -7.88 4.93 -13.94
C LEU A 143 -8.80 4.25 -14.95
N ASN A 144 -9.40 5.03 -15.83
CA ASN A 144 -10.26 4.54 -16.92
C ASN A 144 -9.43 4.19 -18.16
N ASP A 145 -10.03 3.44 -19.09
CA ASP A 145 -9.40 3.04 -20.36
C ASP A 145 -9.01 4.23 -21.25
N ASP A 146 -9.69 5.37 -21.09
CA ASP A 146 -9.38 6.62 -21.79
C ASP A 146 -8.25 7.44 -21.11
N CYS A 147 -7.56 6.85 -20.14
CA CYS A 147 -6.50 7.45 -19.33
C CYS A 147 -6.96 8.63 -18.45
N THR A 148 -8.25 8.74 -18.17
CA THR A 148 -8.80 9.71 -17.20
C THR A 148 -9.00 9.09 -15.82
N CYS A 149 -8.95 9.91 -14.78
CA CYS A 149 -9.22 9.44 -13.41
C CYS A 149 -10.68 9.66 -13.02
N SER A 150 -11.32 8.58 -12.57
CA SER A 150 -12.59 8.62 -11.86
C SER A 150 -12.33 8.81 -10.36
N CYS A 151 -12.76 9.95 -9.81
CA CYS A 151 -12.44 10.33 -8.44
C CYS A 151 -13.42 9.78 -7.41
N GLN A 152 -12.85 9.34 -6.28
CA GLN A 152 -13.62 8.95 -5.11
C GLN A 152 -14.32 10.16 -4.46
N TYR A 153 -15.30 9.86 -3.60
CA TYR A 153 -15.99 10.87 -2.82
C TYR A 153 -15.01 11.79 -2.07
N GLY A 154 -15.31 13.09 -2.07
CA GLY A 154 -14.48 14.11 -1.42
C GLY A 154 -13.37 14.70 -2.30
N PHE A 155 -13.08 14.11 -3.47
CA PHE A 155 -12.01 14.57 -4.36
C PHE A 155 -12.52 15.01 -5.73
N LYS A 156 -11.73 15.86 -6.41
CA LYS A 156 -11.90 16.30 -7.80
C LYS A 156 -10.55 16.70 -8.39
N GLY A 157 -10.54 17.03 -9.68
CA GLY A 157 -9.33 17.38 -10.43
C GLY A 157 -9.08 16.37 -11.53
N GLN A 158 -8.07 16.60 -12.36
CA GLN A 158 -7.74 15.67 -13.44
C GLN A 158 -7.26 14.31 -12.89
N ASN A 159 -6.58 14.36 -11.74
CA ASN A 159 -5.94 13.22 -11.09
C ASN A 159 -6.49 13.00 -9.68
N CYS A 160 -7.65 13.56 -9.33
CA CYS A 160 -8.26 13.45 -8.00
C CYS A 160 -7.40 14.08 -6.87
N GLU A 161 -6.65 15.11 -7.23
CA GLU A 161 -5.64 15.74 -6.38
C GLU A 161 -6.21 16.77 -5.41
N THR A 162 -7.43 17.28 -5.65
CA THR A 162 -8.01 18.37 -4.85
C THR A 162 -9.25 17.96 -4.08
N LEU A 163 -9.44 18.53 -2.88
CA LEU A 163 -10.68 18.39 -2.12
C LEU A 163 -11.84 19.10 -2.82
N SER A 164 -12.90 18.34 -3.11
CA SER A 164 -14.03 18.85 -3.90
C SER A 164 -14.90 19.84 -3.14
N LYS A 165 -14.99 19.69 -1.81
CA LYS A 165 -15.86 20.46 -0.91
C LYS A 165 -15.15 21.53 -0.09
N LYS A 166 -13.91 21.90 -0.45
CA LYS A 166 -13.11 22.90 0.28
C LYS A 166 -13.86 24.22 0.55
N ALA A 167 -14.70 24.68 -0.38
CA ALA A 167 -15.47 25.91 -0.24
C ALA A 167 -16.59 25.84 0.82
N GLN A 168 -16.91 24.65 1.34
CA GLN A 168 -17.96 24.43 2.34
C GLN A 168 -17.39 24.37 3.77
N PHE A 169 -16.07 24.45 3.94
CA PHE A 169 -15.46 24.32 5.26
C PHE A 169 -15.85 25.47 6.17
N THR A 170 -16.28 25.12 7.38
CA THR A 170 -16.72 26.08 8.40
C THR A 170 -15.71 26.28 9.52
N ASP A 171 -14.65 25.47 9.56
CA ASP A 171 -13.58 25.56 10.55
C ASP A 171 -12.22 25.78 9.85
N SER A 172 -11.36 26.56 10.49
CA SER A 172 -10.02 26.89 9.98
C SER A 172 -9.04 25.72 9.96
N THR A 173 -9.28 24.66 10.74
CA THR A 173 -8.42 23.46 10.75
C THR A 173 -8.70 22.51 9.58
N CYS A 174 -9.80 22.71 8.84
CA CYS A 174 -10.17 21.87 7.72
C CYS A 174 -9.22 22.06 6.52
N GLY A 175 -9.00 20.98 5.78
CA GLY A 175 -8.17 20.95 4.58
C GLY A 175 -7.09 19.90 4.66
N GLU A 176 -5.98 20.18 3.98
CA GLU A 176 -4.87 19.24 3.86
C GLU A 176 -3.90 19.37 5.03
N ILE A 177 -3.58 18.25 5.64
CA ILE A 177 -2.59 18.10 6.69
C ILE A 177 -1.45 17.24 6.12
N ARG A 178 -0.29 17.86 5.94
CA ARG A 178 0.95 17.12 5.68
C ARG A 178 1.35 16.43 6.96
N ALA A 179 1.33 15.11 6.97
CA ALA A 179 1.54 14.32 8.17
C ALA A 179 3.02 14.38 8.57
N GLU A 180 3.25 14.79 9.81
CA GLU A 180 4.49 14.55 10.54
C GLU A 180 4.49 13.12 11.13
N PRO A 181 5.52 12.63 11.82
CA PRO A 181 5.49 11.26 12.38
C PRO A 181 4.29 10.99 13.30
N SER A 182 3.77 12.03 13.97
CA SER A 182 2.46 12.01 14.62
C SER A 182 1.90 13.42 14.79
N GLY A 183 0.60 13.54 15.01
CA GLY A 183 -0.05 14.82 15.26
C GLY A 183 -1.49 14.67 15.73
N ASN A 184 -2.07 15.76 16.23
CA ASN A 184 -3.46 15.77 16.69
C ASN A 184 -4.36 16.48 15.67
N VAL A 185 -5.60 16.02 15.56
CA VAL A 185 -6.62 16.54 14.65
C VAL A 185 -7.90 16.76 15.43
N MET A 186 -8.33 18.01 15.48
CA MET A 186 -9.53 18.48 16.16
C MET A 186 -10.02 19.78 15.51
N LEU A 187 -11.27 20.15 15.79
CA LEU A 187 -11.80 21.46 15.41
C LEU A 187 -11.06 22.57 16.16
N SER A 188 -11.02 23.78 15.58
CA SER A 188 -10.39 24.95 16.21
C SER A 188 -11.03 25.34 17.55
N THR A 189 -12.28 24.94 17.78
CA THR A 189 -13.03 25.23 19.00
C THR A 189 -12.72 24.25 20.14
N TYR A 190 -12.17 23.08 19.86
CA TYR A 190 -11.93 22.04 20.87
C TYR A 190 -10.99 22.56 21.99
N PRO A 191 -11.28 22.31 23.29
CA PRO A 191 -12.29 21.41 23.84
C PRO A 191 -13.67 22.06 24.07
N SER A 192 -13.90 23.25 23.55
CA SER A 192 -15.22 23.89 23.59
C SER A 192 -16.14 23.30 22.52
N ALA A 193 -17.43 23.58 22.66
CA ALA A 193 -18.45 23.12 21.73
C ALA A 193 -18.20 23.61 20.30
N TYR A 194 -18.47 22.76 19.31
CA TYR A 194 -18.46 23.18 17.91
C TYR A 194 -19.65 24.10 17.59
N SER A 195 -19.56 24.87 16.50
CA SER A 195 -20.71 25.60 15.96
C SER A 195 -21.73 24.64 15.32
N LYS A 196 -23.02 24.92 15.48
CA LYS A 196 -24.09 24.23 14.72
C LYS A 196 -23.78 24.30 13.22
N THR A 197 -24.11 23.26 12.46
CA THR A 197 -23.85 23.14 11.01
C THR A 197 -22.38 23.18 10.60
N THR A 198 -21.51 22.52 11.37
CA THR A 198 -20.09 22.39 11.04
C THR A 198 -19.89 21.38 9.91
N PHE A 199 -19.16 21.77 8.86
CA PHE A 199 -18.65 20.87 7.85
C PHE A 199 -17.14 20.98 7.78
N CYS A 200 -16.45 19.87 7.99
CA CYS A 200 -15.01 19.81 7.98
C CYS A 200 -14.50 18.53 7.34
N GLN A 201 -13.48 18.66 6.49
CA GLN A 201 -12.72 17.53 6.01
C GLN A 201 -11.24 17.74 6.31
N TRP A 202 -10.59 16.76 6.93
CA TRP A 202 -9.15 16.70 7.13
C TRP A 202 -8.56 15.63 6.22
N LEU A 203 -7.81 16.05 5.20
CA LEU A 203 -7.01 15.15 4.37
C LEU A 203 -5.63 15.02 5.00
N ILE A 204 -5.42 13.95 5.75
CA ILE A 204 -4.12 13.65 6.36
C ILE A 204 -3.31 12.87 5.33
N LYS A 205 -2.12 13.36 4.96
CA LYS A 205 -1.29 12.77 3.91
C LYS A 205 0.17 12.67 4.32
N ALA A 206 0.69 11.45 4.36
CA ALA A 206 2.11 11.18 4.56
C ALA A 206 2.89 11.41 3.26
N ALA A 207 4.14 11.85 3.40
CA ALA A 207 5.00 12.19 2.28
C ALA A 207 5.50 10.96 1.53
N ASP A 208 5.88 9.88 2.25
CA ASP A 208 6.34 8.64 1.66
C ASP A 208 5.11 7.81 1.19
N PRO A 209 5.03 7.41 -0.09
CA PRO A 209 3.96 6.52 -0.59
C PRO A 209 3.86 5.18 0.14
N TRP A 210 4.96 4.73 0.78
CA TRP A 210 5.04 3.52 1.58
C TRP A 210 4.51 3.66 3.00
N ASP A 211 4.22 4.88 3.44
CA ASP A 211 3.67 5.08 4.75
C ASP A 211 2.16 4.82 4.75
N VAL A 212 1.66 4.40 5.90
CA VAL A 212 0.24 4.38 6.21
C VAL A 212 -0.01 5.20 7.47
N ILE A 213 -1.25 5.62 7.65
CA ILE A 213 -1.67 6.49 8.73
C ILE A 213 -2.57 5.67 9.66
N GLU A 214 -2.18 5.56 10.92
CA GLU A 214 -3.05 5.05 11.98
C GLU A 214 -3.74 6.23 12.66
N LEU A 215 -5.07 6.21 12.70
CA LEU A 215 -5.91 7.19 13.37
C LEU A 215 -6.45 6.59 14.67
N SER A 216 -6.29 7.33 15.76
CA SER A 216 -6.78 6.99 17.10
C SER A 216 -7.58 8.15 17.68
N PHE A 217 -8.41 7.86 18.70
CA PHE A 217 -9.39 8.79 19.24
C PHE A 217 -9.11 9.01 20.72
N ASP A 218 -8.72 10.24 21.09
CA ASP A 218 -8.60 10.65 22.48
C ASP A 218 -10.00 10.95 23.04
N ASP A 219 -10.81 11.67 22.26
CA ASP A 219 -12.19 12.01 22.59
C ASP A 219 -13.11 11.89 21.37
N PHE A 220 -14.37 11.56 21.62
CA PHE A 220 -15.38 11.40 20.57
C PHE A 220 -16.74 11.79 21.13
N ASP A 221 -17.09 13.07 20.96
CA ASP A 221 -18.32 13.65 21.49
C ASP A 221 -19.13 14.28 20.36
N LEU A 222 -20.05 13.49 19.80
CA LEU A 222 -20.96 13.87 18.72
C LEU A 222 -22.41 13.85 19.20
N ASP A 223 -23.27 14.59 18.52
CA ASP A 223 -24.70 14.54 18.76
C ASP A 223 -25.33 13.28 18.18
N THR A 224 -25.90 12.48 19.07
CA THR A 224 -26.57 11.21 18.79
C THR A 224 -28.03 11.23 19.26
N THR A 225 -28.53 12.39 19.70
CA THR A 225 -29.84 12.54 20.35
C THR A 225 -30.98 12.29 19.34
N ASP A 226 -32.09 11.74 19.83
CA ASP A 226 -33.35 11.51 19.09
C ASP A 226 -33.29 10.59 17.86
N MET A 227 -32.26 9.76 17.74
CA MET A 227 -32.15 8.79 16.64
C MET A 227 -32.77 7.42 16.99
N PRO A 228 -33.74 6.93 16.20
CA PRO A 228 -34.26 5.58 16.37
C PRO A 228 -33.17 4.51 16.12
N PRO A 229 -33.27 3.32 16.73
CA PRO A 229 -32.35 2.21 16.47
C PRO A 229 -32.24 1.90 14.97
N GLY A 230 -31.01 1.84 14.44
CA GLY A 230 -30.72 1.54 13.04
C GLY A 230 -30.70 2.74 12.07
N GLN A 231 -30.86 3.98 12.56
CA GLN A 231 -30.70 5.19 11.75
C GLN A 231 -29.32 5.84 11.89
N HIS A 232 -28.93 6.62 10.87
CA HIS A 232 -27.68 7.39 10.87
C HIS A 232 -27.80 8.62 11.79
N CYS A 233 -26.78 8.84 12.61
CA CYS A 233 -26.60 10.02 13.46
C CYS A 233 -26.97 11.37 12.82
N ASN A 234 -27.41 12.31 13.67
CA ASN A 234 -27.47 13.74 13.37
C ASN A 234 -26.10 14.25 12.90
N ASP A 235 -25.08 13.99 13.72
CA ASP A 235 -23.69 14.23 13.37
C ASP A 235 -23.08 13.04 12.63
N ARG A 236 -22.64 13.27 11.39
CA ARG A 236 -22.01 12.24 10.58
C ARG A 236 -20.50 12.38 10.64
N PHE A 237 -19.85 11.32 11.11
CA PHE A 237 -18.41 11.15 11.05
C PHE A 237 -18.08 10.03 10.05
N SER A 238 -17.12 10.27 9.16
CA SER A 238 -16.73 9.32 8.12
C SER A 238 -15.22 9.37 7.89
N VAL A 239 -14.62 8.23 7.57
CA VAL A 239 -13.19 8.08 7.27
C VAL A 239 -13.02 7.29 5.98
N PHE A 240 -12.48 7.92 4.94
CA PHE A 240 -12.21 7.30 3.65
C PHE A 240 -10.72 6.99 3.50
N GLY A 241 -10.38 5.96 2.69
CA GLY A 241 -9.01 5.46 2.53
C GLY A 241 -8.56 4.48 3.62
N SER A 242 -9.49 3.74 4.24
CA SER A 242 -9.22 2.77 5.31
C SER A 242 -9.99 1.47 5.06
N TYR A 243 -9.30 0.32 5.20
CA TYR A 243 -9.89 -1.01 5.01
C TYR A 243 -11.00 -1.36 6.00
N SER A 244 -10.97 -0.77 7.19
CA SER A 244 -11.84 -1.15 8.32
C SER A 244 -12.84 -0.06 8.70
N ALA A 245 -12.92 1.02 7.92
CA ALA A 245 -13.85 2.10 8.22
C ALA A 245 -15.28 1.72 7.81
N VAL A 246 -16.22 1.87 8.75
CA VAL A 246 -17.66 1.79 8.47
C VAL A 246 -18.19 3.20 8.36
N ASN A 247 -18.64 3.58 7.17
CA ASN A 247 -19.06 4.95 6.88
C ASN A 247 -20.58 5.06 6.63
N PRO A 248 -21.27 6.03 7.26
CA PRO A 248 -20.82 6.81 8.42
C PRO A 248 -20.69 5.91 9.67
N PHE A 249 -19.88 6.35 10.64
CA PHE A 249 -19.72 5.62 11.89
C PHE A 249 -21.06 5.54 12.67
N PRO A 250 -21.37 4.41 13.32
CA PRO A 250 -22.61 4.23 14.06
C PRO A 250 -22.65 5.09 15.34
N CYS A 251 -23.87 5.34 15.81
CA CYS A 251 -24.23 6.23 16.91
C CYS A 251 -24.28 5.56 18.29
N ASP A 252 -23.75 4.34 18.42
CA ASP A 252 -23.93 3.50 19.61
C ASP A 252 -23.15 3.96 20.86
N GLY A 253 -22.45 5.10 20.75
CA GLY A 253 -21.67 5.68 21.84
C GLY A 253 -20.31 5.01 22.03
N GLU A 254 -19.97 4.00 21.23
CA GLU A 254 -18.62 3.45 21.21
C GLU A 254 -17.71 4.30 20.32
N LYS A 255 -16.56 4.68 20.86
CA LYS A 255 -15.52 5.34 20.08
C LYS A 255 -15.07 4.40 18.97
N PRO A 256 -14.84 4.90 17.74
CA PRO A 256 -14.23 4.09 16.70
C PRO A 256 -12.94 3.44 17.23
N LYS A 257 -12.74 2.16 16.91
CA LYS A 257 -11.45 1.49 17.13
C LYS A 257 -10.37 2.21 16.32
N ARG A 258 -9.10 1.97 16.64
CA ARG A 258 -7.98 2.46 15.81
C ARG A 258 -8.23 2.08 14.34
N LEU A 259 -8.15 3.07 13.46
CA LEU A 259 -8.34 2.90 12.02
C LEU A 259 -6.98 3.00 11.36
N ARG A 260 -6.72 2.14 10.38
CA ARG A 260 -5.48 2.17 9.61
C ARG A 260 -5.83 2.37 8.15
N SER A 261 -5.13 3.30 7.53
CA SER A 261 -5.31 3.56 6.12
C SER A 261 -4.81 2.42 5.26
N ASP A 262 -5.34 2.36 4.04
CA ASP A 262 -4.87 1.47 2.96
C ASP A 262 -3.68 2.06 2.18
N SER A 263 -3.25 3.26 2.56
CA SER A 263 -2.36 4.10 1.79
C SER A 263 -1.72 5.20 2.64
N ASN A 264 -0.83 6.01 2.06
CA ASN A 264 -0.27 7.22 2.65
C ASN A 264 -1.27 8.39 2.83
N TRP A 265 -2.58 8.16 2.80
CA TRP A 265 -3.57 9.21 3.04
C TRP A 265 -4.82 8.68 3.78
N LEU A 266 -5.51 9.58 4.49
CA LEU A 266 -6.85 9.41 5.03
C LEU A 266 -7.65 10.68 4.84
N LEU A 267 -8.93 10.54 4.46
CA LEU A 267 -9.87 11.66 4.48
C LEU A 267 -10.85 11.46 5.64
N VAL A 268 -10.75 12.31 6.65
CA VAL A 268 -11.68 12.34 7.77
C VAL A 268 -12.71 13.44 7.52
N GLU A 269 -14.00 13.10 7.57
CA GLU A 269 -15.11 14.04 7.37
C GLU A 269 -15.97 14.11 8.64
N LEU A 270 -16.26 15.33 9.07
CA LEU A 270 -17.28 15.64 10.06
C LEU A 270 -18.34 16.53 9.43
N LYS A 271 -19.60 16.12 9.54
CA LYS A 271 -20.76 16.90 9.13
C LYS A 271 -21.77 16.92 10.28
N THR A 272 -21.92 18.06 10.92
CA THR A 272 -22.91 18.27 11.98
C THR A 272 -24.16 18.96 11.45
N ASP A 273 -25.27 18.79 12.14
CA ASP A 273 -26.53 19.43 11.77
C ASP A 273 -26.80 20.72 12.58
N ALA A 274 -27.94 21.36 12.31
CA ALA A 274 -28.37 22.57 13.01
C ALA A 274 -29.14 22.26 14.32
N PHE A 275 -29.61 21.03 14.47
CA PHE A 275 -30.65 20.66 15.41
C PHE A 275 -30.11 20.07 16.70
N ALA A 276 -28.80 19.86 16.81
CA ALA A 276 -28.15 19.43 18.04
C ALA A 276 -28.70 20.17 19.27
N GLU A 277 -29.31 19.39 20.17
CA GLU A 277 -29.95 19.87 21.39
C GLU A 277 -28.93 20.08 22.52
N SER A 278 -27.78 19.42 22.43
CA SER A 278 -26.72 19.46 23.44
C SER A 278 -25.41 20.03 22.89
N SER A 279 -24.61 20.60 23.79
CA SER A 279 -23.31 21.18 23.49
C SER A 279 -22.28 20.06 23.32
N LYS A 280 -21.77 19.89 22.09
CA LYS A 280 -20.84 18.81 21.71
C LYS A 280 -19.49 19.33 21.29
N LYS A 281 -18.42 18.68 21.74
CA LYS A 281 -17.03 19.10 21.48
C LYS A 281 -16.49 18.65 20.12
N GLY A 282 -17.10 17.63 19.53
CA GLY A 282 -16.59 16.97 18.33
C GLY A 282 -15.52 15.92 18.63
N PRO A 283 -14.87 15.38 17.59
CA PRO A 283 -13.81 14.40 17.74
C PRO A 283 -12.47 15.08 18.07
N ALA A 284 -11.73 14.50 19.00
CA ALA A 284 -10.30 14.77 19.20
C ALA A 284 -9.51 13.51 18.87
N MET A 285 -8.75 13.59 17.79
CA MET A 285 -8.06 12.46 17.20
C MET A 285 -6.55 12.67 17.21
N ARG A 286 -5.82 11.57 17.12
CA ARG A 286 -4.37 11.56 16.92
C ARG A 286 -4.03 10.62 15.79
N TYR A 287 -3.22 11.10 14.84
CA TYR A 287 -2.64 10.28 13.80
C TYR A 287 -1.19 9.94 14.13
N THR A 288 -0.76 8.76 13.66
CA THR A 288 0.63 8.31 13.66
C THR A 288 0.96 7.77 12.27
N VAL A 289 2.11 8.15 11.74
CA VAL A 289 2.62 7.63 10.47
C VAL A 289 3.41 6.35 10.73
N ILE A 290 3.06 5.28 10.03
CA ILE A 290 3.68 3.96 10.14
C ILE A 290 4.30 3.63 8.79
N ASN A 291 5.60 3.43 8.75
CA ASN A 291 6.27 2.98 7.54
C ASN A 291 5.97 1.50 7.28
N THR A 292 5.46 1.18 6.08
CA THR A 292 5.14 -0.20 5.69
C THR A 292 5.98 -0.70 4.52
N LYS A 293 7.20 -0.16 4.34
CA LYS A 293 8.14 -0.75 3.38
C LYS A 293 8.27 -2.24 3.66
N SER A 294 8.15 -3.05 2.62
CA SER A 294 8.24 -4.50 2.76
C SER A 294 9.53 -4.90 3.49
N GLY A 295 9.42 -5.91 4.36
CA GLY A 295 10.52 -6.42 5.18
C GLY A 295 11.65 -7.08 4.39
N ILE A 296 11.63 -7.04 3.06
CA ILE A 296 12.72 -7.48 2.18
C ILE A 296 13.93 -6.58 2.42
N LYS A 297 15.00 -7.16 2.97
CA LYS A 297 16.25 -6.44 3.19
C LYS A 297 17.01 -6.29 1.89
N THR A 298 17.32 -5.06 1.49
CA THR A 298 18.25 -4.80 0.39
C THR A 298 19.67 -4.84 0.94
N LEU A 299 20.48 -5.78 0.45
CA LEU A 299 21.88 -5.95 0.87
C LEU A 299 22.80 -5.31 -0.16
N SER A 300 23.66 -4.40 0.29
CA SER A 300 24.66 -3.75 -0.56
C SER A 300 25.84 -4.68 -0.85
N GLU A 301 26.62 -4.33 -1.88
CA GLU A 301 27.86 -5.04 -2.23
C GLU A 301 28.77 -5.22 -1.01
N GLU A 302 28.97 -4.16 -0.22
CA GLU A 302 29.78 -4.15 1.01
C GLU A 302 29.29 -5.13 2.09
N GLN A 303 27.97 -5.35 2.20
CA GLN A 303 27.40 -6.32 3.15
C GLN A 303 27.53 -7.77 2.68
N THR A 304 27.74 -7.96 1.38
CA THR A 304 27.91 -9.29 0.75
C THR A 304 29.37 -9.65 0.50
N SER A 305 30.28 -8.67 0.45
CA SER A 305 31.70 -8.85 0.21
C SER A 305 32.52 -8.81 1.51
N GLY A 306 32.65 -9.97 2.16
CA GLY A 306 33.76 -10.26 3.08
C GLY A 306 33.38 -10.53 4.53
N ALA A 307 33.78 -11.71 5.02
CA ALA A 307 34.60 -11.85 6.23
C ALA A 307 34.33 -10.92 7.44
N GLY A 308 33.07 -10.64 7.77
CA GLY A 308 32.64 -10.10 9.06
C GLY A 308 32.29 -11.22 10.04
N LEU A 309 33.18 -12.20 10.21
CA LEU A 309 33.11 -13.09 11.36
C LEU A 309 33.46 -12.27 12.61
N LEU A 310 32.58 -12.39 13.62
CA LEU A 310 32.69 -11.95 15.02
C LEU A 310 32.25 -10.51 15.32
N SER A 311 30.96 -10.33 15.59
CA SER A 311 30.49 -9.98 16.96
C SER A 311 29.04 -9.49 16.97
N PHE A 312 28.02 -10.36 16.97
CA PHE A 312 26.70 -10.08 17.60
C PHE A 312 25.96 -11.40 17.85
N PHE A 313 26.61 -12.33 18.55
CA PHE A 313 25.91 -13.38 19.29
C PHE A 313 26.47 -13.40 20.71
N THR A 314 25.85 -12.62 21.59
CA THR A 314 25.65 -13.07 22.97
C THR A 314 24.16 -13.05 23.22
N ALA A 315 23.58 -14.24 23.12
CA ALA A 315 22.25 -14.54 23.59
C ALA A 315 22.12 -14.13 25.07
N SER A 316 21.09 -13.36 25.39
CA SER A 316 20.58 -13.29 26.75
C SER A 316 19.90 -14.62 27.05
N ALA A 317 20.63 -15.54 27.67
CA ALA A 317 20.07 -16.69 28.35
C ALA A 317 20.40 -16.60 29.84
N VAL A 318 19.34 -16.60 30.63
CA VAL A 318 19.27 -16.53 32.09
C VAL A 318 20.02 -17.69 32.75
N ALA A 319 20.79 -17.41 33.80
CA ALA A 319 21.12 -18.39 34.84
C ALA A 319 21.26 -17.70 36.21
N VAL A 320 20.30 -18.00 37.08
CA VAL A 320 20.31 -17.77 38.53
C VAL A 320 21.22 -18.82 39.18
N ALA A 321 22.19 -18.42 40.02
CA ALA A 321 22.60 -19.19 41.21
C ALA A 321 23.54 -18.40 42.14
N ARG A 322 23.24 -18.50 43.43
CA ARG A 322 23.89 -17.98 44.64
C ARG A 322 25.36 -18.37 44.81
N LEU A 323 26.15 -17.53 45.49
CA LEU A 323 26.81 -17.81 46.80
C LEU A 323 27.94 -16.78 47.07
N LEU A 324 27.69 -15.86 48.00
CA LEU A 324 28.49 -15.50 49.18
C LEU A 324 27.92 -14.20 49.79
#